data_AF-A0A662BLN3-F1
#
_entry.id   AF-A0A662BLN3-F1
#
_cell.length_a   1.000
_cell.length_b   1.000
_cell.length_c   1.000
_cell.angle_alpha   90.00
_cell.angle_beta   90.00
_cell.angle_gamma   90.00
#
_symmetry.space_group_name_H-M   'P 1'
#
loop_
_entity.id
_entity.type
_entity.pdbx_description
1 polymer ?
#
loop_
_entity_poly.entity_id
_entity_poly.type
_entity_poly.pdbx_seq_one_letter_code
_entity_poly.pdbx_strand_id
1 'polypeptide(L)'
;AVDNSFSFSLNLRGSEELYFIPLGKNTDVTIHAPWPNPKFNGAYLPDNHNITEEEFTANWHLLHLNRNYPQRWLGNQYNVAESSFGVNLLIPVDHYQKSERSAKYAIMIIAFTFLIFFFVEVLNRTRIHPIQYLLVGLALIIFYSLLIAISEHINFNISYLISSAAVIVIVTLYSKSIYKNTRQTTITGLTLVILYGFIFITLQLQDYALLMGIIGLFIVMAIVMYLSRKINWYEFGDKNDYLG
;
A
#
# COMPACT_ATOMS: atom_id res chain seq x y z
N ALA A 1 -37.72 -46.08 -10.09
CA ALA A 1 -36.49 -45.29 -9.98
C ALA A 1 -36.37 -44.90 -8.51
N VAL A 2 -35.26 -45.25 -7.86
CA VAL A 2 -35.06 -44.88 -6.45
C VAL A 2 -34.53 -43.45 -6.45
N ASP A 3 -35.28 -42.55 -5.84
CA ASP A 3 -34.95 -41.12 -5.75
C ASP A 3 -33.91 -40.95 -4.64
N ASN A 4 -32.63 -41.16 -4.98
CA ASN A 4 -31.52 -41.06 -4.04
C ASN A 4 -31.08 -39.61 -3.89
N SER A 5 -31.94 -38.77 -3.31
CA SER A 5 -31.55 -37.41 -2.91
C SER A 5 -30.54 -37.49 -1.76
N PHE A 6 -29.37 -36.89 -1.93
CA PHE A 6 -28.36 -36.75 -0.88
C PHE A 6 -28.12 -35.28 -0.59
N SER A 7 -27.98 -34.94 0.69
CA SER A 7 -27.69 -33.59 1.16
C SER A 7 -26.64 -33.67 2.25
N PHE A 8 -25.67 -32.75 2.20
CA PHE A 8 -24.60 -32.64 3.18
C PHE A 8 -24.18 -31.18 3.32
N SER A 9 -23.70 -30.84 4.52
CA SER A 9 -23.13 -29.53 4.81
C SER A 9 -21.62 -29.67 4.99
N LEU A 10 -20.86 -28.81 4.34
CA LEU A 10 -19.40 -28.81 4.39
C LEU A 10 -18.91 -27.45 4.88
N ASN A 11 -18.09 -27.46 5.92
CA ASN A 11 -17.41 -26.26 6.41
C ASN A 11 -16.02 -26.20 5.79
N LEU A 12 -15.83 -25.27 4.84
CA LEU A 12 -14.57 -25.05 4.15
C LEU A 12 -13.90 -23.77 4.68
N ARG A 13 -12.57 -23.78 4.77
CA ARG A 13 -11.76 -22.58 5.01
C ARG A 13 -10.90 -22.35 3.78
N GLY A 14 -11.27 -21.35 2.98
CA GLY A 14 -10.54 -20.94 1.79
C GLY A 14 -10.82 -19.47 1.51
N SER A 15 -9.81 -18.73 1.05
CA SER A 15 -9.87 -17.27 0.86
C SER A 15 -9.42 -16.81 -0.53
N GLU A 16 -9.23 -17.74 -1.47
CA GLU A 16 -8.70 -17.44 -2.80
C GLU A 16 -9.74 -17.71 -3.88
N GLU A 17 -10.11 -18.97 -4.10
CA GLU A 17 -11.01 -19.34 -5.17
C GLU A 17 -11.90 -20.54 -4.82
N LEU A 18 -13.08 -20.57 -5.40
CA LEU A 18 -14.02 -21.67 -5.29
C LEU A 18 -14.55 -22.02 -6.68
N TYR A 19 -14.26 -23.24 -7.13
CA TYR A 19 -14.62 -23.75 -8.44
C TYR A 19 -15.47 -25.02 -8.35
N PHE A 20 -16.32 -25.16 -9.35
CA PHE A 20 -17.21 -26.30 -9.54
C PHE A 20 -16.97 -26.91 -10.92
N ILE A 21 -17.10 -28.23 -11.00
CA ILE A 21 -17.06 -28.97 -12.26
C ILE A 21 -18.47 -29.54 -12.52
N PRO A 22 -19.13 -29.18 -13.63
CA PRO A 22 -20.52 -29.55 -13.89
C PRO A 22 -20.63 -31.00 -14.39
N LEU A 23 -20.59 -31.96 -13.46
CA LEU A 23 -20.73 -33.39 -13.78
C LEU A 23 -22.19 -33.85 -13.89
N GLY A 24 -23.12 -33.11 -13.28
CA GLY A 24 -24.54 -33.42 -13.26
C GLY A 24 -25.21 -33.31 -14.64
N LYS A 25 -26.42 -33.85 -14.74
CA LYS A 25 -27.28 -33.59 -15.92
C LYS A 25 -27.71 -32.13 -15.96
N ASN A 26 -28.06 -31.61 -14.79
CA ASN A 26 -28.27 -30.21 -14.48
C ASN A 26 -27.36 -29.88 -13.29
N THR A 27 -26.70 -28.74 -13.33
CA THR A 27 -25.85 -28.23 -12.25
C THR A 27 -26.30 -26.82 -11.92
N ASP A 28 -26.90 -26.67 -10.76
CA ASP A 28 -27.35 -25.40 -10.21
C ASP A 28 -26.40 -24.98 -9.08
N VAL A 29 -25.79 -23.81 -9.20
CA VAL A 29 -24.87 -23.27 -8.20
C VAL A 29 -25.27 -21.84 -7.86
N THR A 30 -25.50 -21.60 -6.58
CA THR A 30 -25.70 -20.26 -6.01
C THR A 30 -24.60 -20.00 -5.01
N ILE A 31 -23.88 -18.89 -5.21
CA ILE A 31 -22.84 -18.43 -4.29
C ILE A 31 -23.30 -17.10 -3.70
N HIS A 32 -23.25 -17.01 -2.37
CA HIS A 32 -23.41 -15.78 -1.61
C HIS A 32 -22.19 -15.63 -0.71
N ALA A 33 -21.58 -14.45 -0.70
CA ALA A 33 -20.51 -14.13 0.24
C ALA A 33 -20.41 -12.63 0.51
N PRO A 34 -20.01 -12.23 1.73
CA PRO A 34 -19.78 -10.84 2.12
C PRO A 34 -18.45 -10.33 1.56
N TRP A 35 -18.37 -10.20 0.24
CA TRP A 35 -17.15 -9.80 -0.46
C TRP A 35 -17.44 -8.77 -1.58
N PRO A 36 -16.76 -7.62 -1.60
CA PRO A 36 -17.07 -6.55 -2.56
C PRO A 36 -16.53 -6.80 -3.97
N ASN A 37 -15.45 -7.57 -4.11
CA ASN A 37 -14.70 -7.69 -5.36
C ASN A 37 -14.59 -9.16 -5.82
N PRO A 38 -15.70 -9.78 -6.27
CA PRO A 38 -15.63 -11.09 -6.88
C PRO A 38 -15.09 -10.99 -8.32
N LYS A 39 -14.29 -11.97 -8.72
CA LYS A 39 -13.91 -12.18 -10.12
C LYS A 39 -14.50 -13.50 -10.59
N PHE A 40 -15.48 -13.43 -11.48
CA PHE A 40 -16.05 -14.61 -12.12
C PHE A 40 -15.19 -15.05 -13.31
N ASN A 41 -14.85 -16.33 -13.36
CA ASN A 41 -13.98 -16.91 -14.37
C ASN A 41 -14.19 -18.42 -14.52
N GLY A 42 -13.44 -19.02 -15.44
CA GLY A 42 -13.60 -20.41 -15.88
C GLY A 42 -14.35 -20.49 -17.20
N ALA A 43 -14.90 -21.67 -17.50
CA ALA A 43 -15.59 -21.95 -18.76
C ALA A 43 -16.96 -21.26 -18.89
N TYR A 44 -17.59 -20.91 -17.77
CA TYR A 44 -18.94 -20.34 -17.75
C TYR A 44 -19.03 -19.17 -16.76
N LEU A 45 -19.61 -18.06 -17.22
CA LEU A 45 -19.95 -16.91 -16.38
C LEU A 45 -21.33 -17.12 -15.73
N PRO A 46 -21.60 -16.45 -14.59
CA PRO A 46 -22.91 -16.54 -13.95
C PRO A 46 -24.00 -15.97 -14.85
N ASP A 47 -25.15 -16.63 -14.88
CA ASP A 47 -26.33 -16.17 -15.64
C ASP A 47 -26.87 -14.87 -15.05
N ASN A 48 -26.84 -14.77 -13.71
CA ASN A 48 -27.22 -13.58 -12.97
C ASN A 48 -26.22 -13.35 -11.83
N HIS A 49 -25.84 -12.09 -11.61
CA HIS A 49 -25.03 -11.68 -10.47
C HIS A 49 -25.48 -10.31 -9.95
N ASN A 50 -25.28 -10.09 -8.66
CA ASN A 50 -25.44 -8.80 -8.01
C ASN A 50 -24.23 -8.57 -7.10
N ILE A 51 -23.58 -7.42 -7.23
CA ILE A 51 -22.37 -7.05 -6.48
C ILE A 51 -22.65 -5.72 -5.79
N THR A 52 -22.47 -5.68 -4.48
CA THR A 52 -22.56 -4.48 -3.64
C THR A 52 -21.21 -4.21 -2.98
N GLU A 53 -21.08 -3.09 -2.26
CA GLU A 53 -19.86 -2.77 -1.50
C GLU A 53 -19.60 -3.71 -0.31
N GLU A 54 -20.59 -4.52 0.09
CA GLU A 54 -20.50 -5.41 1.26
C GLU A 54 -20.57 -6.89 0.87
N GLU A 55 -21.30 -7.24 -0.20
CA GLU A 55 -21.58 -8.63 -0.56
C GLU A 55 -21.75 -8.85 -2.06
N PHE A 56 -21.66 -10.10 -2.48
CA PHE A 56 -22.07 -10.52 -3.80
C PHE A 56 -22.94 -11.78 -3.78
N THR A 57 -23.81 -11.88 -4.77
CA THR A 57 -24.57 -13.09 -5.10
C THR A 57 -24.37 -13.42 -6.56
N ALA A 58 -24.14 -14.69 -6.89
CA ALA A 58 -23.99 -15.16 -8.25
C ALA A 58 -24.67 -16.53 -8.44
N ASN A 59 -25.33 -16.70 -9.59
CA ASN A 59 -26.09 -17.89 -9.94
C ASN A 59 -25.63 -18.46 -11.29
N TRP A 60 -25.44 -19.78 -11.33
CA TRP A 60 -25.16 -20.53 -12.53
C TRP A 60 -26.17 -21.65 -12.69
N HIS A 61 -26.71 -21.79 -13.90
CA HIS A 61 -27.55 -22.90 -14.32
C HIS A 61 -26.93 -23.56 -15.56
N LEU A 62 -26.33 -24.75 -15.38
CA LEU A 62 -25.66 -25.47 -16.46
C LEU A 62 -26.37 -26.78 -16.78
N LEU A 63 -26.72 -26.93 -18.05
CA LEU A 63 -27.24 -28.17 -18.62
C LEU A 63 -26.09 -29.01 -19.16
N HIS A 64 -26.26 -30.33 -19.22
CA HIS A 64 -25.26 -31.22 -19.80
C HIS A 64 -24.98 -30.95 -21.30
N LEU A 65 -25.81 -30.14 -21.97
CA LEU A 65 -25.62 -29.74 -23.37
C LEU A 65 -24.52 -28.69 -23.52
N ASN A 66 -24.19 -27.97 -22.46
CA ASN A 66 -23.18 -26.92 -22.48
C ASN A 66 -21.74 -27.47 -22.50
N ARG A 67 -21.56 -28.77 -22.18
CA ARG A 67 -20.26 -29.41 -21.99
C ARG A 67 -19.90 -30.39 -23.11
N ASN A 68 -18.59 -30.56 -23.34
CA ASN A 68 -18.04 -31.43 -24.39
C ASN A 68 -17.68 -32.85 -23.91
N TYR A 69 -18.36 -33.37 -22.87
CA TYR A 69 -18.11 -34.73 -22.35
C TYR A 69 -19.41 -35.45 -21.95
N PRO A 70 -19.47 -36.79 -22.11
CA PRO A 70 -20.67 -37.57 -21.85
C PRO A 70 -21.02 -37.65 -20.35
N GLN A 71 -22.25 -38.07 -20.04
CA GLN A 71 -22.72 -38.26 -18.66
C GLN A 71 -22.01 -39.42 -17.94
N ARG A 72 -21.51 -40.39 -18.69
CA ARG A 72 -20.84 -41.60 -18.19
C ARG A 72 -19.69 -41.94 -19.12
N TRP A 73 -18.56 -42.32 -18.55
CA TRP A 73 -17.38 -42.80 -19.27
C TRP A 73 -16.61 -43.76 -18.36
N LEU A 74 -15.60 -44.43 -18.91
CA LEU A 74 -14.73 -45.34 -18.16
C LEU A 74 -13.33 -44.73 -18.05
N GLY A 75 -12.75 -44.80 -16.85
CA GLY A 75 -11.39 -44.30 -16.60
C GLY A 75 -11.24 -42.79 -16.82
N ASN A 76 -10.08 -42.37 -17.32
CA ASN A 76 -9.70 -40.97 -17.49
C ASN A 76 -9.80 -40.48 -18.94
N GLN A 77 -10.84 -40.90 -19.67
CA GLN A 77 -10.99 -40.63 -21.10
C GLN A 77 -11.30 -39.16 -21.45
N TYR A 78 -11.82 -38.37 -20.50
CA TYR A 78 -12.24 -36.99 -20.73
C TYR A 78 -11.63 -36.06 -19.68
N ASN A 79 -11.06 -34.94 -20.11
CA ASN A 79 -10.59 -33.89 -19.22
C ASN A 79 -11.75 -32.97 -18.82
N VAL A 80 -12.31 -33.17 -17.62
CA VAL A 80 -13.42 -32.36 -17.10
C VAL A 80 -12.95 -31.05 -16.45
N ALA A 81 -11.66 -30.90 -16.14
CA ALA A 81 -11.14 -29.74 -15.42
C ALA A 81 -11.27 -28.43 -16.22
N GLU A 82 -11.23 -28.52 -17.55
CA GLU A 82 -11.42 -27.37 -18.45
C GLU A 82 -12.83 -26.78 -18.38
N SER A 83 -13.82 -27.56 -17.94
CA SER A 83 -15.19 -27.09 -17.75
C SER A 83 -15.44 -26.46 -16.38
N SER A 84 -14.40 -26.29 -15.58
CA SER A 84 -14.51 -25.66 -14.28
C SER A 84 -14.97 -24.21 -14.39
N PHE A 85 -15.82 -23.79 -13.46
CA PHE A 85 -16.34 -22.44 -13.35
C PHE A 85 -16.49 -22.06 -11.89
N GLY A 86 -16.43 -20.77 -11.59
CA GLY A 86 -16.50 -20.34 -10.21
C GLY A 86 -16.18 -18.88 -10.00
N VAL A 87 -15.68 -18.60 -8.80
CA VAL A 87 -15.35 -17.25 -8.35
C VAL A 87 -13.99 -17.22 -7.68
N ASN A 88 -13.20 -16.21 -8.03
CA ASN A 88 -12.00 -15.82 -7.30
C ASN A 88 -12.35 -14.64 -6.41
N LEU A 89 -12.08 -14.79 -5.12
CA LEU A 89 -12.26 -13.77 -4.09
C LEU A 89 -10.99 -12.91 -4.09
N LEU A 90 -11.01 -11.81 -4.83
CA LEU A 90 -9.87 -10.89 -4.85
C LEU A 90 -9.75 -10.21 -3.49
N ILE A 91 -8.63 -10.39 -2.78
CA ILE A 91 -8.35 -9.70 -1.52
C ILE A 91 -8.62 -8.20 -1.71
N PRO A 92 -9.47 -7.57 -0.88
CA PRO A 92 -9.74 -6.14 -0.98
C PRO A 92 -8.42 -5.39 -0.96
N VAL A 93 -8.11 -4.80 -2.10
CA VAL A 93 -6.79 -4.29 -2.51
C VAL A 93 -6.34 -3.11 -1.66
N ASP A 94 -7.24 -2.49 -0.90
CA ASP A 94 -7.05 -1.11 -0.45
C ASP A 94 -6.13 -0.93 0.76
N HIS A 95 -6.13 -1.80 1.77
CA HIS A 95 -5.36 -1.52 2.99
C HIS A 95 -3.93 -2.06 2.91
N TYR A 96 -3.79 -3.35 2.60
CA TYR A 96 -2.50 -4.01 2.63
C TYR A 96 -1.58 -3.53 1.49
N GLN A 97 -2.10 -3.34 0.27
CA GLN A 97 -1.28 -2.86 -0.84
C GLN A 97 -0.88 -1.39 -0.67
N LYS A 98 -1.72 -0.53 -0.08
CA LYS A 98 -1.32 0.85 0.24
C LYS A 98 -0.21 0.87 1.29
N SER A 99 -0.30 0.03 2.32
CA SER A 99 0.75 -0.12 3.34
C SER A 99 2.06 -0.68 2.74
N GLU A 100 2.01 -1.72 1.91
CA GLU A 100 3.19 -2.26 1.23
C GLU A 100 3.85 -1.24 0.29
N ARG A 101 3.05 -0.49 -0.47
CA ARG A 101 3.55 0.61 -1.32
C ARG A 101 4.21 1.70 -0.49
N SER A 102 3.61 2.09 0.64
CA SER A 102 4.18 3.10 1.53
C SER A 102 5.58 2.70 2.04
N ALA A 103 5.78 1.42 2.37
CA ALA A 103 7.08 0.91 2.79
C ALA A 103 8.11 0.94 1.66
N LYS A 104 7.72 0.62 0.41
CA LYS A 104 8.63 0.74 -0.76
C LYS A 104 9.08 2.18 -0.98
N TYR A 105 8.21 3.17 -0.75
CA TYR A 105 8.56 4.59 -0.84
C TYR A 105 9.29 5.13 0.39
N ALA A 106 9.46 4.35 1.46
CA ALA A 106 10.05 4.81 2.71
C ALA A 106 11.49 5.33 2.55
N ILE A 107 12.28 4.68 1.69
CA ILE A 107 13.68 5.06 1.46
C ILE A 107 13.80 6.49 0.90
N MET A 108 12.91 6.87 -0.03
CA MET A 108 12.88 8.20 -0.66
C MET A 108 12.54 9.28 0.38
N ILE A 109 11.59 8.96 1.26
CA ILE A 109 11.08 9.85 2.30
C ILE A 109 12.16 10.12 3.36
N ILE A 110 12.84 9.05 3.78
CA ILE A 110 13.96 9.12 4.71
C ILE A 110 15.08 9.96 4.08
N ALA A 111 15.46 9.69 2.83
CA ALA A 111 16.51 10.42 2.12
C ALA A 111 16.20 11.92 1.99
N PHE A 112 14.98 12.30 1.60
CA PHE A 112 14.60 13.72 1.53
C PHE A 112 14.58 14.41 2.88
N THR A 113 14.06 13.74 3.90
CA THR A 113 14.03 14.34 5.24
C THR A 113 15.45 14.61 5.71
N PHE A 114 16.37 13.64 5.57
CA PHE A 114 17.79 13.84 5.87
C PHE A 114 18.42 14.98 5.06
N LEU A 115 18.13 15.04 3.76
CA LEU A 115 18.64 16.08 2.88
C LEU A 115 18.17 17.47 3.32
N ILE A 116 16.92 17.62 3.73
CA ILE A 116 16.37 18.88 4.22
C ILE A 116 17.06 19.30 5.52
N PHE A 117 17.22 18.37 6.47
CA PHE A 117 17.95 18.63 7.71
C PHE A 117 19.41 19.04 7.43
N PHE A 118 20.07 18.38 6.48
CA PHE A 118 21.42 18.72 6.05
C PHE A 118 21.51 20.14 5.48
N PHE A 119 20.58 20.55 4.61
CA PHE A 119 20.57 21.92 4.09
C PHE A 119 20.27 22.95 5.18
N VAL A 120 19.33 22.67 6.08
CA VAL A 120 19.06 23.53 7.24
C VAL A 120 20.31 23.67 8.11
N GLU A 121 21.09 22.61 8.29
CA GLU A 121 22.36 22.63 9.01
C GLU A 121 23.38 23.54 8.32
N VAL A 122 23.62 23.32 7.03
CA VAL A 122 24.64 24.05 6.25
C VAL A 122 24.31 25.54 6.13
N LEU A 123 23.05 25.90 5.90
CA LEU A 123 22.63 27.30 5.82
C LEU A 123 22.72 28.02 7.18
N ASN A 124 22.47 27.31 8.28
CA ASN A 124 22.43 27.92 9.61
C ASN A 124 23.76 27.84 10.39
N ARG A 125 24.80 27.17 9.85
CA ARG A 125 26.11 26.97 10.48
C ARG A 125 26.04 26.35 11.89
N THR A 126 24.95 25.67 12.22
CA THR A 126 24.78 24.94 13.48
C THR A 126 25.39 23.56 13.32
N ARG A 127 26.27 23.11 14.22
CA ARG A 127 26.79 21.74 14.19
C ARG A 127 25.79 20.80 14.87
N ILE A 128 25.13 19.95 14.11
CA ILE A 128 24.20 18.94 14.63
C ILE A 128 25.01 17.67 14.92
N HIS A 129 24.85 17.10 16.11
CA HIS A 129 25.58 15.88 16.45
C HIS A 129 25.00 14.68 15.68
N PRO A 130 25.82 13.75 15.14
CA PRO A 130 25.33 12.59 14.36
C PRO A 130 24.24 11.75 15.04
N ILE A 131 24.24 11.70 16.37
CA ILE A 131 23.21 11.01 17.16
C ILE A 131 21.80 11.59 16.95
N GLN A 132 21.70 12.90 16.69
CA GLN A 132 20.42 13.58 16.47
C GLN A 132 19.81 13.19 15.13
N TYR A 133 20.66 13.01 14.11
CA TYR A 133 20.28 12.46 12.82
C TYR A 133 19.79 11.01 12.95
N LEU A 134 20.49 10.18 13.73
CA LEU A 134 20.05 8.81 14.00
C LEU A 134 18.66 8.78 14.64
N LEU A 135 18.42 9.62 15.66
CA LEU A 135 17.14 9.69 16.38
C LEU A 135 15.99 10.15 15.47
N VAL A 136 16.22 11.14 14.60
CA VAL A 136 15.23 11.56 13.59
C VAL A 136 14.95 10.41 12.62
N GLY A 137 15.99 9.72 12.13
CA GLY A 137 15.84 8.55 11.27
C GLY A 137 15.00 7.44 11.90
N LEU A 138 15.24 7.13 13.18
CA LEU A 138 14.43 6.16 13.93
C LEU A 138 12.97 6.60 14.06
N ALA A 139 12.70 7.89 14.29
CA ALA A 139 11.33 8.41 14.33
C ALA A 139 10.62 8.24 12.97
N LEU A 140 11.33 8.43 11.84
CA LEU A 140 10.79 8.19 10.51
C LEU A 140 10.50 6.71 10.24
N ILE A 141 11.28 5.78 10.81
CA ILE A 141 11.00 4.34 10.71
C ILE A 141 9.75 3.99 11.54
N ILE A 142 9.62 4.55 12.75
CA ILE A 142 8.46 4.34 13.63
C ILE A 142 7.16 4.76 12.95
N PHE A 143 7.17 5.79 12.10
CA PHE A 143 6.01 6.17 11.31
C PHE A 143 5.42 4.98 10.52
N TYR A 144 6.24 4.19 9.83
CA TYR A 144 5.75 3.06 9.03
C TYR A 144 5.22 1.92 9.89
N SER A 145 5.92 1.61 10.99
CA SER A 145 5.45 0.61 11.94
C SER A 145 4.10 0.99 12.55
N LEU A 146 3.92 2.27 12.90
CA LEU A 146 2.68 2.80 13.45
C LEU A 146 1.57 2.82 12.40
N LEU A 147 1.87 3.23 11.17
CA LEU A 147 0.91 3.24 10.06
C LEU A 147 0.36 1.84 9.80
N ILE A 148 1.23 0.83 9.70
CA ILE A 148 0.84 -0.55 9.45
C ILE A 148 -0.05 -1.05 10.60
N ALA A 149 0.42 -0.93 11.84
CA ALA A 149 -0.30 -1.43 13.03
C ALA A 149 -1.69 -0.78 13.20
N ILE A 150 -1.82 0.53 12.97
CA ILE A 150 -3.12 1.20 13.10
C ILE A 150 -4.01 0.91 11.87
N SER A 151 -3.43 0.79 10.67
CA SER A 151 -4.18 0.47 9.44
C SER A 151 -4.80 -0.93 9.44
N GLU A 152 -4.32 -1.83 10.31
CA GLU A 152 -4.90 -3.16 10.51
C GLU A 152 -6.26 -3.10 11.22
N HIS A 153 -6.48 -2.08 12.05
CA HIS A 153 -7.69 -1.95 12.86
C HIS A 153 -8.64 -0.84 12.39
N ILE A 154 -8.14 0.16 11.66
CA ILE A 154 -8.90 1.37 11.27
C ILE A 154 -8.57 1.74 9.81
N ASN A 155 -9.49 2.48 9.17
CA ASN A 155 -9.31 3.04 7.83
C ASN A 155 -7.94 3.73 7.66
N PHE A 156 -7.26 3.39 6.56
CA PHE A 156 -5.95 3.89 6.16
C PHE A 156 -5.78 5.41 6.29
N ASN A 157 -6.80 6.20 5.90
CA ASN A 157 -6.70 7.67 5.92
C ASN A 157 -6.55 8.21 7.35
N ILE A 158 -7.30 7.64 8.29
CA ILE A 158 -7.25 8.03 9.71
C ILE A 158 -5.94 7.53 10.33
N SER A 159 -5.56 6.29 10.02
CA SER A 159 -4.29 5.69 10.47
C SER A 159 -3.08 6.51 10.01
N TYR A 160 -3.11 7.03 8.78
CA TYR A 160 -2.10 7.92 8.23
C TYR A 160 -2.04 9.25 8.96
N LEU A 161 -3.19 9.91 9.18
CA LEU A 161 -3.25 11.18 9.90
C LEU A 161 -2.71 11.06 11.32
N ILE A 162 -3.09 10.02 12.06
CA ILE A 162 -2.62 9.78 13.43
C ILE A 162 -1.10 9.54 13.43
N SER A 163 -0.62 8.67 12.53
CA SER A 163 0.81 8.30 12.50
C SER A 163 1.70 9.46 12.07
N SER A 164 1.30 10.20 11.02
CA SER A 164 2.04 11.35 10.54
C SER A 164 2.03 12.49 11.56
N ALA A 165 0.89 12.80 12.19
CA ALA A 165 0.81 13.82 13.22
C ALA A 165 1.71 13.49 14.42
N ALA A 166 1.72 12.23 14.88
CA ALA A 166 2.59 11.79 15.97
C ALA A 166 4.08 12.01 15.64
N VAL A 167 4.52 11.66 14.43
CA VAL A 167 5.92 11.81 14.01
C VAL A 167 6.28 13.28 13.76
N ILE A 168 5.40 14.06 13.15
CA ILE A 168 5.62 15.50 12.96
C ILE A 168 5.77 16.19 14.32
N VAL A 169 4.91 15.87 15.29
CA VAL A 169 4.98 16.45 16.64
C VAL A 169 6.28 16.08 17.34
N ILE A 170 6.64 14.80 17.39
CA ILE A 170 7.85 14.37 18.11
C ILE A 170 9.13 14.94 17.48
N VAL A 171 9.23 14.97 16.14
CA VAL A 171 10.39 15.51 15.44
C VAL A 171 10.45 17.04 15.55
N THR A 172 9.31 17.74 15.50
CA THR A 172 9.27 19.21 15.65
C THR A 172 9.64 19.62 17.07
N LEU A 173 9.10 18.93 18.09
CA LEU A 173 9.46 19.17 19.49
C LEU A 173 10.93 18.88 19.75
N TYR A 174 11.46 17.80 19.17
CA TYR A 174 12.87 17.47 19.27
C TYR A 174 13.76 18.55 18.59
N SER A 175 13.36 19.00 17.40
CA SER A 175 14.06 20.06 16.66
C SER A 175 14.11 21.37 17.44
N LYS A 176 13.07 21.70 18.23
CA LYS A 176 13.08 22.87 19.12
C LYS A 176 14.22 22.83 20.12
N SER A 177 14.50 21.65 20.68
CA SER A 177 15.59 21.45 21.65
C SER A 177 16.97 21.61 21.00
N ILE A 178 17.11 21.19 19.74
CA ILE A 178 18.37 21.26 18.98
C ILE A 178 18.70 22.71 18.61
N TYR A 179 17.78 23.40 17.94
CA TYR A 179 18.07 24.71 17.33
C TYR A 179 18.01 25.86 18.33
N LYS A 180 17.30 25.69 19.46
CA LYS A 180 16.98 26.75 20.45
C LYS A 180 16.35 28.01 19.84
N ASN A 181 15.95 27.96 18.57
CA ASN A 181 15.39 29.05 17.78
C ASN A 181 14.02 28.63 17.24
N THR A 182 12.99 29.41 17.58
CA THR A 182 11.61 29.14 17.18
C THR A 182 11.42 29.25 15.67
N ARG A 183 12.13 30.15 14.99
CA ARG A 183 12.03 30.30 13.53
C ARG A 183 12.46 29.04 12.78
N GLN A 184 13.59 28.45 13.17
CA GLN A 184 14.12 27.23 12.53
C GLN A 184 13.22 26.02 12.84
N THR A 185 12.73 25.93 14.08
CA THR A 185 11.79 24.89 14.51
C THR A 185 10.52 24.89 13.66
N THR A 186 9.94 26.08 13.42
CA THR A 186 8.73 26.21 12.60
C THR A 186 8.99 25.85 11.15
N ILE A 187 10.15 26.23 10.59
CA ILE A 187 10.54 25.83 9.22
C ILE A 187 10.64 24.31 9.11
N THR A 188 11.28 23.63 10.07
CA THR A 188 11.37 22.17 10.05
C THR A 188 10.01 21.48 10.17
N GLY A 189 9.14 21.94 11.07
CA GLY A 189 7.80 21.38 11.24
C GLY A 189 6.93 21.57 9.99
N LEU A 190 6.94 22.78 9.42
CA LEU A 190 6.21 23.07 8.18
C LEU A 190 6.71 22.24 7.00
N THR A 191 8.03 22.04 6.91
CA THR A 191 8.61 21.19 5.87
C THR A 191 8.19 19.73 6.01
N LEU A 192 8.14 19.20 7.25
CA LEU A 192 7.61 17.86 7.51
C LEU A 192 6.13 17.76 7.14
N VAL A 193 5.29 18.74 7.48
CA VAL A 193 3.88 18.76 7.09
C VAL A 193 3.71 18.71 5.56
N ILE A 194 4.48 19.51 4.82
CA ILE A 194 4.45 19.49 3.35
C ILE A 194 4.88 18.11 2.82
N LEU A 195 5.95 17.54 3.39
CA LEU A 195 6.50 16.26 2.97
C LEU A 195 5.49 15.12 3.22
N TYR A 196 4.90 15.04 4.42
CA TYR A 196 3.84 14.07 4.74
C TYR A 196 2.54 14.34 3.96
N GLY A 197 2.20 15.59 3.64
CA GLY A 197 1.07 15.89 2.75
C GLY A 197 1.29 15.38 1.33
N PHE A 198 2.49 15.59 0.77
CA PHE A 198 2.88 15.08 -0.53
C PHE A 198 2.84 13.55 -0.60
N ILE A 199 3.32 12.87 0.45
CA ILE A 199 3.24 11.40 0.55
C ILE A 199 1.78 10.93 0.56
N PHE A 200 0.91 11.60 1.32
CA PHE A 200 -0.51 11.25 1.37
C PHE A 200 -1.17 11.29 -0.02
N ILE A 201 -0.94 12.38 -0.76
CA ILE A 201 -1.45 12.53 -2.14
C ILE A 201 -0.88 11.43 -3.05
N THR A 202 0.41 11.13 -2.92
CA THR A 202 1.08 10.08 -3.71
C THR A 202 0.49 8.70 -3.43
N LEU A 203 0.16 8.39 -2.18
CA LEU A 203 -0.45 7.11 -1.78
C LEU A 203 -1.91 6.98 -2.20
N GLN A 204 -2.63 8.10 -2.34
CA GLN A 204 -4.01 8.13 -2.83
C GLN A 204 -4.08 7.85 -4.35
N LEU A 205 -3.03 8.21 -5.11
CA LEU A 205 -2.98 8.07 -6.55
C LEU A 205 -2.44 6.69 -6.95
N GLN A 206 -3.33 5.70 -7.00
CA GLN A 206 -3.00 4.29 -7.28
C GLN A 206 -2.22 4.08 -8.60
N ASP A 207 -2.55 4.84 -9.64
CA ASP A 207 -1.96 4.70 -10.98
C ASP A 207 -0.84 5.71 -11.29
N TYR A 208 -0.74 6.80 -10.51
CA TYR A 208 0.21 7.90 -10.75
C TYR A 208 1.28 8.05 -9.65
N ALA A 209 1.36 7.11 -8.72
CA ALA A 209 2.31 7.18 -7.60
C ALA A 209 3.78 7.36 -8.07
N LEU A 210 4.20 6.63 -9.09
CA LEU A 210 5.56 6.71 -9.64
C LEU A 210 5.82 8.09 -10.26
N LEU A 211 4.88 8.61 -11.06
CA LEU A 211 4.97 9.92 -11.69
C LEU A 211 5.10 11.02 -10.63
N MET A 212 4.24 10.97 -9.60
CA MET A 212 4.29 11.93 -8.49
C MET A 212 5.63 11.86 -7.76
N GLY A 213 6.14 10.66 -7.47
CA GLY A 213 7.45 10.48 -6.84
C GLY A 213 8.59 11.14 -7.63
N ILE A 214 8.62 10.97 -8.96
CA ILE A 214 9.63 11.60 -9.84
C ILE A 214 9.50 13.12 -9.85
N ILE A 215 8.27 13.65 -9.93
CA ILE A 215 8.04 15.11 -9.87
C ILE A 215 8.52 15.67 -8.53
N GLY A 216 8.24 14.98 -7.42
CA GLY A 216 8.73 15.34 -6.09
C GLY A 216 10.27 15.37 -6.01
N LEU A 217 10.92 14.30 -6.50
CA LEU A 217 12.39 14.22 -6.64
C LEU A 217 12.96 15.37 -7.45
N PHE A 218 12.34 15.69 -8.57
CA PHE A 218 12.79 16.77 -9.44
C PHE A 218 12.69 18.15 -8.75
N ILE A 219 11.57 18.43 -8.08
CA ILE A 219 11.37 19.69 -7.36
C ILE A 219 12.37 19.83 -6.21
N VAL A 220 12.53 18.78 -5.40
CA VAL A 220 13.50 18.80 -4.28
C VAL A 220 14.91 19.03 -4.81
N MET A 221 15.30 18.33 -5.89
CA MET A 221 16.61 18.54 -6.53
C MET A 221 16.79 19.98 -7.03
N ALA A 222 15.76 20.56 -7.67
CA ALA A 222 15.81 21.95 -8.14
C ALA A 222 15.99 22.95 -6.98
N ILE A 223 15.27 22.75 -5.86
CA ILE A 223 15.42 23.57 -4.65
C ILE A 223 16.84 23.44 -4.09
N VAL A 224 17.35 22.21 -4.01
CA VAL A 224 18.71 21.90 -3.54
C VAL A 224 19.77 22.62 -4.36
N MET A 225 19.69 22.52 -5.70
CA MET A 225 20.62 23.20 -6.60
C MET A 225 20.56 24.71 -6.43
N TYR A 226 19.36 25.27 -6.26
CA TYR A 226 19.17 26.70 -6.06
C TYR A 226 19.74 27.20 -4.71
N LEU A 227 19.49 26.46 -3.63
CA LEU A 227 20.00 26.80 -2.29
C LEU A 227 21.52 26.62 -2.18
N SER A 228 22.07 25.60 -2.84
CA SER A 228 23.52 25.33 -2.90
C SER A 228 24.31 26.54 -3.44
N ARG A 229 23.73 27.32 -4.35
CA ARG A 229 24.37 28.52 -4.92
C ARG A 229 24.73 29.59 -3.87
N LYS A 230 24.02 29.63 -2.74
CA LYS A 230 24.27 30.61 -1.66
C LYS A 230 25.28 30.12 -0.62
N ILE A 231 25.78 28.89 -0.76
CA ILE A 231 26.71 28.28 0.20
C ILE A 231 28.14 28.52 -0.28
N ASN A 232 28.91 29.27 0.51
CA ASN A 232 30.33 29.52 0.23
C ASN A 232 31.17 28.34 0.73
N TRP A 233 31.29 27.31 -0.11
CA TRP A 233 31.97 26.04 0.24
C TRP A 233 33.45 26.19 0.62
N TYR A 234 34.10 27.28 0.19
CA TYR A 234 35.53 27.51 0.40
C TYR A 234 35.91 28.05 1.79
N GLU A 235 34.95 28.54 2.61
CA GLU A 235 35.27 28.99 3.98
C GLU A 235 35.52 27.82 4.97
N PHE A 236 35.19 26.59 4.59
CA PHE A 236 35.34 25.41 5.45
C PHE A 236 36.74 24.78 5.43
N GLY A 237 37.65 25.25 4.56
CA GLY A 237 38.96 24.63 4.32
C GLY A 237 40.19 25.41 4.78
N ASP A 238 40.09 26.71 5.08
CA ASP A 238 41.28 27.57 5.15
C ASP A 238 41.51 28.24 6.52
N LYS A 239 41.66 27.40 7.55
CA LYS A 239 42.23 27.81 8.84
C LYS A 239 43.19 26.74 9.34
N ASN A 240 44.35 26.61 8.69
CA ASN A 240 45.61 26.17 9.30
C ASN A 240 46.71 26.03 8.22
N ASP A 241 47.30 27.12 7.72
CA ASP A 241 48.62 27.02 7.07
C ASP A 241 49.40 28.34 6.90
N TYR A 242 49.29 29.29 7.85
CA TYR A 242 50.20 30.45 7.91
C TYR A 242 50.78 30.68 9.31
N LEU A 243 51.49 29.67 9.82
CA LEU A 243 52.54 29.83 10.83
C LEU A 243 53.68 28.87 10.47
N GLY A 244 54.60 29.36 9.65
CA GLY A 244 55.84 28.69 9.22
C GLY A 244 56.74 29.65 8.47
#